data_AF-A0A2M6GL49-F1
#
_entry.id   AF-A0A2M6GL49-F1
#
_cell.length_a   1.000
_cell.length_b   1.000
_cell.length_c   1.000
_cell.angle_alpha   90.00
_cell.angle_beta   90.00
_cell.angle_gamma   90.00
#
_symmetry.space_group_name_H-M   'P 1'
#
loop_
_entity.id
_entity.type
_entity.pdbx_description
1 polymer ?
#
loop_
_entity_poly.entity_id
_entity_poly.type
_entity_poly.pdbx_seq_one_letter_code
_entity_poly.pdbx_strand_id
1 'polypeptide(L)'
;MKLSKILIFPLLILTLAAVLTVLQTYGNISFPPMILNAIRWAGITFLIYYAFRRRNLTTWILVSMILGAEIGYSFPEFAQNLNVLSKIFLRLIKTIIAPLIFATLVVGIAGHSNLKQVGKMGIKSLIYFEVVTTVALFIGLAAINISRAGEGIVL
;
A
#
# COMPACT_ATOMS: atom_id res chain seq x y z
N MET A 1 18.38 4.46 -3.39
CA MET A 1 17.68 4.34 -2.09
C MET A 1 18.14 3.04 -1.41
N LYS A 2 19.19 3.08 -0.58
CA LYS A 2 19.72 1.85 0.05
C LYS A 2 18.78 1.45 1.19
N LEU A 3 17.99 0.38 1.03
CA LEU A 3 17.32 -0.24 2.17
C LEU A 3 18.41 -0.57 3.19
N SER A 4 18.40 0.09 4.35
CA SER A 4 19.38 -0.25 5.38
C SER A 4 19.11 -1.68 5.80
N LYS A 5 20.14 -2.53 5.84
CA LYS A 5 20.07 -3.96 6.20
C LYS A 5 19.23 -4.23 7.48
N ILE A 6 19.09 -3.21 8.32
CA ILE A 6 18.31 -3.19 9.57
C ILE A 6 16.78 -3.29 9.35
N LEU A 7 16.19 -2.76 8.25
CA LEU A 7 14.75 -2.89 7.96
C LEU A 7 14.40 -4.29 7.41
N ILE A 8 15.33 -4.90 6.68
CA ILE A 8 15.10 -6.18 6.00
C ILE A 8 14.92 -7.31 7.03
N PHE A 9 15.64 -7.24 8.15
CA PHE A 9 15.62 -8.26 9.19
C PHE A 9 14.23 -8.47 9.85
N PRO A 10 13.53 -7.45 10.35
CA PRO A 10 12.18 -7.64 10.90
C PRO A 10 11.12 -7.94 9.86
N LEU A 11 11.27 -7.40 8.64
CA LEU A 11 10.38 -7.74 7.53
C LEU A 11 10.48 -9.23 7.18
N LEU A 12 11.69 -9.78 7.16
CA LEU A 12 11.94 -11.22 6.99
C LEU A 12 11.34 -12.04 8.13
N ILE A 13 11.46 -11.59 9.38
CA ILE A 13 10.88 -12.30 10.54
C ILE A 13 9.35 -12.35 10.46
N LEU A 14 8.69 -11.26 10.09
CA LEU A 14 7.23 -11.21 9.97
C LEU A 14 6.70 -11.96 8.75
N THR A 15 7.40 -11.88 7.62
CA THR A 15 7.06 -12.69 6.46
C THR A 15 7.26 -14.18 6.75
N LEU A 16 8.32 -14.57 7.46
CA LEU A 16 8.55 -15.94 7.92
C LEU A 16 7.48 -16.39 8.93
N ALA A 17 7.09 -15.52 9.86
CA ALA A 17 5.98 -15.78 10.78
C ALA A 17 4.66 -16.01 10.03
N ALA A 18 4.32 -15.13 9.09
CA ALA A 18 3.12 -15.24 8.26
C ALA A 18 3.11 -16.53 7.42
N VAL A 19 4.26 -16.89 6.83
CA VAL A 19 4.42 -18.15 6.09
C VAL A 19 4.22 -19.37 7.00
N LEU A 20 4.76 -19.36 8.23
CA LEU A 20 4.55 -20.44 9.19
C LEU A 20 3.07 -20.56 9.63
N THR A 21 2.36 -19.45 9.81
CA THR A 21 0.92 -19.47 10.14
C THR A 21 0.09 -20.03 8.99
N VAL A 22 0.42 -19.67 7.75
CA VAL A 22 -0.24 -20.22 6.55
C VAL A 22 0.08 -21.70 6.38
N LEU A 23 1.33 -22.12 6.60
CA LEU A 23 1.73 -23.53 6.57
C LEU A 23 1.07 -24.37 7.67
N GLN A 24 0.74 -23.79 8.83
CA GLN A 24 -0.03 -24.48 9.86
C GLN A 24 -1.52 -24.58 9.51
N THR A 25 -2.06 -23.61 8.76
CA THR A 25 -3.47 -23.61 8.36
C THR A 25 -3.73 -24.59 7.20
N TYR A 26 -2.75 -24.78 6.31
CA TYR A 26 -2.86 -25.65 5.12
C TYR A 26 -2.08 -26.98 5.24
N GLY A 27 -1.11 -27.08 6.13
CA GLY A 27 -0.34 -28.29 6.40
C GLY A 27 -0.65 -28.87 7.77
N ASN A 28 -0.81 -30.19 7.84
CA ASN A 28 -1.10 -30.99 9.05
C ASN A 28 0.03 -30.97 10.13
N ILE A 29 0.83 -29.89 10.21
CA ILE A 29 1.96 -29.73 11.14
C ILE A 29 1.52 -28.85 12.31
N SER A 30 1.23 -29.50 13.44
CA SER A 30 0.81 -28.83 14.67
C SER A 30 2.02 -28.25 15.42
N PHE A 31 2.39 -27.00 15.12
CA PHE A 31 3.35 -26.28 15.97
C PHE A 31 2.69 -25.83 17.28
N PRO A 32 3.43 -25.84 18.41
CA PRO A 32 2.94 -25.26 19.66
C PRO A 32 2.52 -23.80 19.44
N PRO A 33 1.28 -23.41 19.81
CA PRO A 33 0.74 -22.07 19.55
C PRO A 33 1.56 -20.96 20.24
N MET A 34 2.30 -21.33 21.29
CA MET A 34 3.16 -20.42 22.04
C MET A 34 4.37 -19.91 21.22
N ILE A 35 4.94 -20.74 20.34
CA ILE A 35 6.12 -20.37 19.53
C ILE A 35 5.72 -19.37 18.44
N LEU A 36 4.57 -19.57 17.80
CA LEU A 36 4.08 -18.67 16.75
C LEU A 36 3.69 -17.30 17.31
N ASN A 37 3.00 -17.27 18.44
CA ASN A 37 2.69 -16.02 19.12
C ASN A 37 3.98 -15.31 19.58
N ALA A 38 4.97 -16.03 20.11
CA ALA A 38 6.25 -15.43 20.49
C ALA A 38 6.98 -14.78 19.31
N ILE A 39 7.03 -15.44 18.15
CA ILE A 39 7.69 -14.90 16.93
C ILE A 39 6.96 -13.66 16.42
N ARG A 40 5.62 -13.67 16.40
CA ARG A 40 4.80 -12.54 15.94
C ARG A 40 4.99 -11.30 16.80
N TRP A 41 4.94 -11.47 18.13
CA TRP A 41 5.14 -10.37 19.07
C TRP A 41 6.59 -9.85 19.06
N ALA A 42 7.58 -10.73 18.89
CA ALA A 42 8.97 -10.33 18.67
C ALA A 42 9.16 -9.51 17.37
N GLY A 43 8.50 -9.90 16.28
CA GLY A 43 8.52 -9.16 15.01
C GLY A 43 7.88 -7.77 15.12
N ILE A 44 6.71 -7.68 15.77
CA ILE A 44 5.98 -6.42 15.98
C ILE A 44 6.80 -5.45 16.84
N THR A 45 7.33 -5.92 17.98
CA THR A 45 8.14 -5.08 18.88
C THR A 45 9.41 -4.57 18.21
N PHE A 46 10.08 -5.40 17.41
CA PHE A 46 11.25 -4.98 16.64
C PHE A 46 10.90 -3.96 15.54
N LEU A 47 9.78 -4.13 14.83
CA LEU A 47 9.30 -3.16 13.85
C LEU A 47 8.98 -1.80 14.48
N ILE A 48 8.31 -1.80 15.63
CA ILE A 48 7.97 -0.57 16.36
C ILE A 48 9.26 0.12 16.82
N TYR A 49 10.21 -0.64 17.39
CA TYR A 49 11.52 -0.09 17.78
C TYR A 49 12.25 0.54 16.57
N TYR A 50 12.24 -0.14 15.42
CA TYR A 50 12.83 0.39 14.20
C TYR A 50 12.15 1.68 13.72
N ALA A 51 10.81 1.72 13.73
CA ALA A 51 10.03 2.92 13.36
C ALA A 51 10.33 4.11 14.28
N PHE A 52 10.49 3.87 15.59
CA PHE A 52 10.89 4.92 16.54
C PHE A 52 12.31 5.42 16.31
N ARG A 53 13.25 4.52 15.94
CA ARG A 53 14.64 4.90 15.64
C ARG A 53 14.77 5.68 14.32
N ARG A 54 13.89 5.43 13.36
CA ARG A 54 13.85 6.10 12.05
C ARG A 54 12.60 6.98 11.92
N ARG A 55 12.75 8.27 12.22
CA ARG A 55 11.69 9.31 12.11
C ARG A 55 11.35 9.71 10.65
N ASN A 56 11.40 8.77 9.70
CA ASN A 56 11.09 9.03 8.28
C ASN A 56 9.66 8.58 7.96
N LEU A 57 8.90 9.42 7.26
CA LEU A 57 7.51 9.13 6.88
C LEU A 57 7.36 7.83 6.10
N THR A 58 8.24 7.58 5.12
CA THR A 58 8.22 6.34 4.32
C THR A 58 8.36 5.09 5.18
N THR A 59 9.23 5.13 6.20
CA THR A 59 9.40 4.00 7.13
C THR A 59 8.14 3.79 7.95
N TRP A 60 7.54 4.86 8.46
CA TRP A 60 6.30 4.81 9.22
C TRP A 60 5.14 4.26 8.40
N ILE A 61 5.00 4.66 7.12
CA ILE A 61 3.93 4.16 6.25
C ILE A 61 4.06 2.64 6.04
N LEU A 62 5.26 2.15 5.72
CA LEU A 62 5.49 0.71 5.52
C LEU A 62 5.27 -0.10 6.80
N VAL A 63 5.77 0.39 7.93
CA VAL A 63 5.60 -0.28 9.23
C VAL A 63 4.12 -0.31 9.63
N SER A 64 3.40 0.81 9.52
CA SER A 64 1.96 0.88 9.82
C SER A 64 1.12 -0.01 8.92
N MET A 65 1.48 -0.17 7.64
CA MET A 65 0.78 -1.09 6.72
C MET A 65 0.89 -2.55 7.19
N ILE A 66 2.08 -2.97 7.63
CA ILE A 66 2.31 -4.33 8.12
C ILE A 66 1.60 -4.54 9.46
N LEU A 67 1.71 -3.58 10.39
CA LEU A 67 1.01 -3.63 11.66
C LEU A 67 -0.51 -3.68 11.48
N GLY A 68 -1.06 -2.93 10.52
CA GLY A 68 -2.47 -2.97 10.19
C GLY A 68 -2.93 -4.35 9.71
N ALA A 69 -2.14 -5.02 8.87
CA ALA A 69 -2.42 -6.39 8.43
C ALA A 69 -2.37 -7.40 9.59
N GLU A 70 -1.37 -7.28 10.47
CA GLU A 70 -1.24 -8.14 11.66
C GLU A 70 -2.40 -7.95 12.65
N ILE A 71 -2.86 -6.71 12.85
CA ILE A 71 -4.05 -6.41 13.67
C ILE A 71 -5.31 -6.98 13.02
N GLY A 72 -5.45 -6.83 11.71
CA GLY A 72 -6.57 -7.38 10.93
C GLY A 72 -6.71 -8.89 11.07
N TYR A 73 -5.59 -9.62 11.09
CA TYR A 73 -5.59 -11.07 11.29
C TYR A 73 -5.83 -11.45 12.77
N SER A 74 -5.21 -10.73 13.71
CA SER A 74 -5.22 -11.12 15.13
C SER A 74 -6.52 -10.74 15.85
N PHE A 75 -7.15 -9.62 15.46
CA PHE A 75 -8.33 -9.06 16.11
C PHE A 75 -9.33 -8.54 15.05
N PRO A 76 -10.04 -9.44 14.34
CA PRO A 76 -10.90 -9.05 13.22
C PRO A 76 -12.05 -8.11 13.61
N GLU A 77 -12.72 -8.33 14.74
CA GLU A 77 -13.81 -7.45 15.21
C GLU A 77 -13.31 -6.04 15.52
N PHE A 78 -12.15 -5.92 16.17
CA PHE A 78 -11.53 -4.62 16.43
C PHE A 78 -11.09 -3.94 15.12
N ALA A 79 -10.53 -4.70 14.19
CA ALA A 79 -10.09 -4.19 12.90
C ALA A 79 -11.24 -3.65 12.04
N GLN A 80 -12.43 -4.26 12.09
CA GLN A 80 -13.61 -3.75 11.38
C GLN A 80 -14.01 -2.34 11.88
N ASN A 81 -13.89 -2.08 13.19
CA ASN A 81 -14.18 -0.76 13.76
C ASN A 81 -13.18 0.32 13.28
N LEU A 82 -11.94 -0.06 12.94
CA LEU A 82 -10.94 0.86 12.36
C LEU A 82 -11.28 1.32 10.93
N ASN A 83 -12.32 0.77 10.30
CA ASN A 83 -12.80 1.23 9.00
C ASN A 83 -13.18 2.73 9.03
N VAL A 84 -13.68 3.23 10.18
CA VAL A 84 -13.99 4.66 10.37
C VAL A 84 -12.75 5.53 10.14
N LEU A 85 -11.60 5.12 10.67
CA LEU A 85 -10.34 5.85 10.47
C LEU A 85 -9.91 5.87 9.00
N SER A 86 -10.06 4.73 8.31
CA SER A 86 -9.79 4.63 6.88
C SER A 86 -10.69 5.54 6.05
N LYS A 87 -11.99 5.60 6.37
CA LYS A 87 -12.94 6.50 5.73
C LYS A 87 -12.59 7.97 5.94
N ILE A 88 -12.20 8.36 7.16
CA ILE A 88 -11.76 9.73 7.47
C ILE A 88 -10.52 10.08 6.65
N PHE A 89 -9.50 9.22 6.66
CA PHE A 89 -8.27 9.43 5.91
C PHE A 89 -8.53 9.62 4.40
N LEU A 90 -9.34 8.75 3.80
CA LEU A 90 -9.70 8.86 2.38
C LEU A 90 -10.51 10.13 2.08
N ARG A 91 -11.40 10.56 2.99
CA ARG A 91 -12.13 11.83 2.83
C ARG A 91 -11.18 13.03 2.85
N LEU A 92 -10.23 13.06 3.78
CA LEU A 92 -9.23 14.13 3.87
C LEU A 92 -8.42 14.24 2.58
N ILE A 93 -7.94 13.12 2.03
CA ILE A 93 -7.25 13.11 0.74
C ILE A 93 -8.16 13.62 -0.37
N LYS A 94 -9.39 13.10 -0.48
CA LYS A 94 -10.34 13.49 -1.54
C LYS A 94 -10.66 14.99 -1.53
N THR A 95 -10.76 15.62 -0.36
CA THR A 95 -11.01 17.06 -0.24
C THR A 95 -9.85 17.90 -0.80
N ILE A 96 -8.60 17.44 -0.65
CA ILE A 96 -7.41 18.19 -1.09
C ILE A 96 -7.13 18.00 -2.59
N ILE A 97 -7.48 16.85 -3.17
CA ILE A 97 -7.15 16.52 -4.56
C ILE A 97 -7.69 17.57 -5.55
N ALA A 98 -8.96 17.97 -5.44
CA ALA A 98 -9.56 18.86 -6.43
C ALA A 98 -8.93 20.27 -6.45
N PRO A 99 -8.78 20.98 -5.31
CA PRO A 99 -8.07 22.26 -5.27
C PRO A 99 -6.62 22.17 -5.74
N LEU A 100 -5.92 21.09 -5.37
CA LEU A 100 -4.52 20.88 -5.74
C LEU A 100 -4.36 20.73 -7.27
N ILE A 101 -5.18 19.89 -7.91
CA ILE A 101 -5.16 19.71 -9.36
C ILE A 101 -5.46 21.04 -10.06
N PHE A 102 -6.50 21.76 -9.64
CA PHE A 102 -6.83 23.05 -10.24
C PHE A 102 -5.69 24.07 -10.11
N ALA A 103 -5.13 24.23 -8.91
CA ALA A 103 -4.03 25.16 -8.67
C ALA A 103 -2.79 24.79 -9.50
N THR A 104 -2.43 23.51 -9.57
CA THR A 104 -1.27 23.06 -10.37
C THR A 104 -1.46 23.30 -11.86
N LEU A 105 -2.67 23.12 -12.39
CA LEU A 105 -2.99 23.42 -13.79
C LEU A 105 -2.93 24.92 -14.07
N VAL A 106 -3.52 25.75 -13.21
CA VAL A 106 -3.52 27.21 -13.35
C VAL A 106 -2.08 27.75 -13.31
N VAL A 107 -1.30 27.35 -12.30
CA VAL A 107 0.11 27.76 -12.18
C VAL A 107 0.94 27.25 -13.36
N GLY A 108 0.69 26.01 -13.80
CA GLY A 108 1.37 25.42 -14.96
C GLY A 108 1.11 26.18 -16.26
N ILE A 109 -0.12 26.62 -16.51
CA ILE A 109 -0.48 27.39 -17.71
C ILE A 109 0.01 28.83 -17.59
N ALA A 110 -0.22 29.49 -16.45
CA ALA A 110 0.14 30.89 -16.22
C ALA A 110 1.66 31.14 -16.19
N GLY A 111 2.45 30.14 -15.81
CA GLY A 111 3.92 30.21 -15.80
C GLY A 111 4.58 30.23 -17.18
N HIS A 112 3.83 30.05 -18.27
CA HIS A 112 4.34 30.03 -19.64
C HIS A 112 3.86 31.25 -20.42
N SER A 113 4.79 32.03 -20.99
CA SER A 113 4.48 33.22 -21.79
C SER A 113 3.86 32.92 -23.15
N ASN A 114 3.99 31.68 -23.66
CA ASN A 114 3.50 31.28 -24.97
C ASN A 114 2.42 30.18 -24.89
N LEU A 115 1.16 30.61 -24.90
CA LEU A 115 -0.01 29.71 -24.85
C LEU A 115 -0.06 28.71 -26.01
N LYS A 116 0.47 29.05 -27.20
CA LYS A 116 0.52 28.11 -28.34
C LYS A 116 1.45 26.93 -28.07
N GLN A 117 2.52 27.13 -27.31
CA GLN A 117 3.43 26.06 -26.92
C GLN A 117 2.78 25.14 -25.88
N VAL A 118 2.07 25.70 -24.91
CA VAL A 118 1.31 24.95 -23.89
C VAL A 118 0.25 24.07 -24.56
N GLY A 119 -0.51 24.60 -25.52
CA GLY A 119 -1.52 23.82 -26.26
C GLY A 119 -0.92 22.64 -27.03
N LYS A 120 0.22 22.83 -27.71
CA LYS A 120 0.93 21.74 -28.42
C LYS A 120 1.42 20.66 -27.44
N MET A 121 1.91 21.06 -26.27
CA MET A 121 2.35 20.12 -25.24
C MET A 121 1.15 19.35 -24.66
N GLY A 122 0.02 20.01 -24.43
CA GLY A 122 -1.22 19.39 -23.97
C GLY A 122 -1.72 18.29 -24.90
N ILE A 123 -1.73 18.53 -26.21
CA ILE A 123 -2.15 17.52 -27.20
C ILE A 123 -1.19 16.31 -27.18
N LYS A 124 0.13 16.54 -27.15
CA LYS A 124 1.11 15.44 -27.05
C LYS A 124 0.91 14.63 -25.77
N SER A 125 0.65 15.29 -24.65
CA SER A 125 0.36 14.64 -23.37
C SER A 125 -0.96 13.86 -23.40
N LEU A 126 -1.99 14.36 -24.08
CA LEU A 126 -3.27 13.66 -24.21
C LEU A 126 -3.13 12.38 -25.03
N ILE A 127 -2.44 12.44 -26.18
CA ILE A 127 -2.15 11.25 -27.00
C ILE A 127 -1.30 10.25 -26.20
N TYR A 128 -0.28 10.72 -25.49
CA TYR A 128 0.54 9.87 -24.63
C TYR A 128 -0.30 9.21 -23.52
N PHE A 129 -1.15 9.99 -22.84
CA PHE A 129 -2.02 9.50 -21.78
C PHE A 129 -2.95 8.41 -22.31
N GLU A 130 -3.63 8.65 -23.43
CA GLU A 130 -4.57 7.70 -24.03
C GLU A 130 -3.90 6.38 -24.43
N VAL A 131 -2.71 6.45 -25.05
CA VAL A 131 -1.97 5.25 -25.44
C VAL A 131 -1.53 4.47 -24.21
N VAL A 132 -0.96 5.14 -23.21
CA VAL A 132 -0.46 4.48 -21.99
C VAL A 132 -1.60 3.90 -21.16
N THR A 133 -2.73 4.60 -21.03
CA THR A 133 -3.90 4.10 -20.29
C THR A 133 -4.54 2.93 -21.00
N THR A 134 -4.65 2.97 -22.33
CA THR A 134 -5.14 1.84 -23.13
C THR A 134 -4.28 0.61 -22.91
N VAL A 135 -2.95 0.74 -23.03
CA VAL A 135 -2.01 -0.38 -22.76
C VAL A 135 -2.13 -0.88 -21.32
N ALA A 136 -2.22 0.03 -20.34
CA ALA A 136 -2.40 -0.33 -18.94
C ALA A 136 -3.72 -1.08 -18.69
N LEU A 137 -4.81 -0.69 -19.35
CA LEU A 137 -6.11 -1.38 -19.29
C LEU A 137 -6.01 -2.79 -19.86
N PHE A 138 -5.36 -2.99 -21.01
CA PHE A 138 -5.15 -4.34 -21.56
C PHE A 138 -4.35 -5.23 -20.62
N ILE A 139 -3.27 -4.72 -20.03
CA ILE A 139 -2.46 -5.46 -19.06
C ILE A 139 -3.29 -5.79 -17.81
N GLY A 140 -4.03 -4.83 -17.26
CA GLY A 140 -4.86 -5.03 -16.08
C GLY A 140 -5.97 -6.06 -16.31
N LEU A 141 -6.65 -5.98 -17.46
CA LEU A 141 -7.68 -6.94 -17.86
C LEU A 141 -7.09 -8.33 -18.08
N ALA A 142 -5.95 -8.45 -18.76
CA ALA A 142 -5.28 -9.73 -18.95
C ALA A 142 -4.87 -10.34 -17.60
N ALA A 143 -4.28 -9.54 -16.71
CA ALA A 143 -3.87 -10.00 -15.38
C ALA A 143 -5.04 -10.53 -14.56
N ILE A 144 -6.16 -9.79 -14.50
CA ILE A 144 -7.36 -10.21 -13.75
C ILE A 144 -8.00 -11.46 -14.37
N ASN A 145 -8.10 -11.54 -15.70
CA ASN A 145 -8.68 -12.71 -16.37
C ASN A 145 -7.82 -13.98 -16.21
N ILE A 146 -6.50 -13.84 -16.16
CA ILE A 146 -5.58 -14.97 -15.92
C ILE A 146 -5.59 -15.37 -14.45
N SER A 147 -5.44 -14.41 -13.54
CA SER A 147 -5.36 -14.70 -12.10
C SER A 147 -6.71 -15.02 -11.47
N ARG A 148 -7.81 -14.72 -12.17
CA ARG A 148 -9.20 -14.80 -11.69
C ARG A 148 -9.36 -14.21 -10.28
N ALA A 149 -8.69 -13.08 -10.07
CA ALA A 149 -8.62 -12.46 -8.75
C ALA A 149 -10.01 -12.00 -8.33
N GLY A 150 -10.53 -12.57 -7.24
CA GLY A 150 -11.86 -12.28 -6.70
C GLY A 150 -12.87 -13.41 -6.81
N GLU A 151 -12.60 -14.45 -7.60
CA GLU A 151 -13.42 -15.67 -7.59
C GLU A 151 -13.33 -16.33 -6.20
N GLY A 152 -14.49 -16.49 -5.53
CA GLY A 152 -14.58 -17.13 -4.20
C GLY A 152 -14.62 -16.17 -3.00
N ILE A 153 -14.59 -14.84 -3.21
CA ILE A 153 -14.82 -13.88 -2.13
C ILE A 153 -16.34 -13.77 -1.87
N VAL A 154 -16.78 -14.31 -0.73
CA VAL A 154 -18.14 -14.09 -0.22
C VAL A 154 -18.11 -12.79 0.59
N LEU A 155 -18.78 -11.74 0.09
CA LEU A 155 -18.88 -10.42 0.72
C LEU A 155 -19.80 -10.42 1.94
#